data_AF-A0A7C8AKU9-F1
#
_entry.id   AF-A0A7C8AKU9-F1
#
_cell.length_a   1.000
_cell.length_b   1.000
_cell.length_c   1.000
_cell.angle_alpha   90.00
_cell.angle_beta   90.00
_cell.angle_gamma   90.00
#
_symmetry.space_group_name_H-M   'P 1'
#
loop_
_entity.id
_entity.type
_entity.pdbx_description
1 polymer ?
#
loop_
_entity_poly.entity_id
_entity_poly.type
_entity_poly.pdbx_seq_one_letter_code
_entity_poly.pdbx_strand_id
1 'polypeptide(L)'
;MLEFKKGLDILSAVGGISAIEDAKSLFADKLDAENQAKLSKIRNEEALLKVANAIAMCRPGKIMIHTGSPADQDFVRKHSLEKGEEAPLPIDGHTVHFDLPQDQARLVNQTFYIVNKDEKISSLAKREPRSESHAYIQKHMTGIMRGKIMFVGFYARGPIGARAAIPAIEISSSTYVFHSAELLYRNCWADFDAEVARRGVFFTNVHSEGPNRPEDVPNARIYMDRSWQTTYSMFCTYAGNTLLMKKGNHRFASDTAIYNHF
;
A
#
# COMPACT_ATOMS: atom_id res chain seq x y z
N MET A 1 -23.46 -8.84 -7.61
CA MET A 1 -23.01 -7.45 -7.87
C MET A 1 -21.80 -7.20 -6.97
N LEU A 2 -20.99 -6.15 -7.18
CA LEU A 2 -19.99 -5.79 -6.16
C LEU A 2 -20.75 -5.30 -4.92
N GLU A 3 -20.37 -5.83 -3.76
CA GLU A 3 -20.83 -5.36 -2.45
C GLU A 3 -19.58 -4.95 -1.66
N PHE A 4 -19.55 -3.71 -1.18
CA PHE A 4 -18.43 -3.22 -0.36
C PHE A 4 -18.48 -3.82 1.04
N LYS A 5 -17.30 -4.00 1.64
CA LYS A 5 -17.10 -4.57 2.99
C LYS A 5 -17.75 -5.96 3.16
N LYS A 6 -17.77 -6.77 2.10
CA LYS A 6 -18.32 -8.13 2.05
C LYS A 6 -17.20 -9.18 2.10
N GLY A 7 -17.47 -10.25 2.86
CA GLY A 7 -16.51 -11.33 3.05
C GLY A 7 -15.38 -10.92 4.00
N LEU A 8 -14.39 -11.78 4.14
CA LEU A 8 -13.26 -11.57 5.03
C LEU A 8 -12.41 -10.34 4.61
N ASP A 9 -12.19 -9.39 5.53
CA ASP A 9 -11.13 -8.38 5.39
C ASP A 9 -9.78 -9.08 5.55
N ILE A 10 -9.10 -9.32 4.44
CA ILE A 10 -7.85 -10.11 4.45
C ILE A 10 -6.76 -9.44 5.29
N LEU A 11 -6.67 -8.11 5.26
CA LEU A 11 -5.64 -7.39 6.01
C LEU A 11 -5.87 -7.58 7.51
N SER A 12 -7.11 -7.40 7.96
CA SER A 12 -7.48 -7.61 9.36
C SER A 12 -7.38 -9.07 9.79
N ALA A 13 -7.74 -10.01 8.91
CA ALA A 13 -7.66 -11.45 9.21
C ALA A 13 -6.22 -11.96 9.37
N VAL A 14 -5.29 -11.47 8.53
CA VAL A 14 -3.88 -11.87 8.61
C VAL A 14 -3.15 -11.09 9.71
N GLY A 15 -3.45 -9.80 9.87
CA GLY A 15 -2.86 -8.96 10.91
C GLY A 15 -3.35 -9.27 12.32
N GLY A 16 -4.60 -9.73 12.46
CA GLY A 16 -5.18 -10.17 13.72
C GLY A 16 -5.56 -9.04 14.70
N ILE A 17 -5.60 -7.78 14.24
CA ILE A 17 -5.92 -6.62 15.07
C ILE A 17 -7.30 -6.09 14.67
N SER A 18 -8.25 -6.16 15.58
CA SER A 18 -9.64 -5.71 15.35
C SER A 18 -10.06 -4.57 16.29
N ALA A 19 -9.39 -4.41 17.44
CA ALA A 19 -9.67 -3.33 18.38
C ALA A 19 -8.64 -2.20 18.27
N ILE A 20 -9.10 -0.97 18.41
CA ILE A 20 -8.25 0.23 18.34
C ILE A 20 -7.24 0.29 19.49
N GLU A 21 -7.55 -0.32 20.63
CA GLU A 21 -6.65 -0.40 21.79
C GLU A 21 -5.48 -1.35 21.56
N ASP A 22 -5.71 -2.45 20.84
CA ASP A 22 -4.64 -3.36 20.40
C ASP A 22 -3.75 -2.69 19.36
N ALA A 23 -4.33 -1.90 18.45
CA ALA A 23 -3.58 -1.11 17.49
C ALA A 23 -2.67 -0.07 18.20
N LYS A 24 -3.21 0.68 19.16
CA LYS A 24 -2.42 1.64 19.96
C LYS A 24 -1.31 0.95 20.75
N SER A 25 -1.59 -0.22 21.33
CA SER A 25 -0.59 -1.03 22.05
C SER A 25 0.53 -1.49 21.13
N LEU A 26 0.19 -1.96 19.92
CA LEU A 26 1.18 -2.30 18.90
C LEU A 26 2.03 -1.07 18.53
N PHE A 27 1.42 0.10 18.36
CA PHE A 27 2.18 1.30 18.00
C PHE A 27 3.14 1.74 19.09
N ALA A 28 2.72 1.67 20.36
CA ALA A 28 3.58 1.97 21.50
C ALA A 28 4.78 1.03 21.60
N ASP A 29 4.62 -0.24 21.22
CA ASP A 29 5.69 -1.25 21.22
C ASP A 29 6.62 -1.15 19.99
N LYS A 30 6.07 -0.83 18.81
CA LYS A 30 6.81 -0.96 17.53
C LYS A 30 7.35 0.33 16.94
N LEU A 31 6.74 1.48 17.21
CA LEU A 31 7.20 2.77 16.68
C LEU A 31 8.13 3.43 17.69
N ASP A 32 9.15 4.14 17.20
CA ASP A 32 9.91 5.06 18.04
C ASP A 32 9.10 6.34 18.36
N ALA A 33 9.63 7.18 19.27
CA ALA A 33 8.93 8.36 19.74
C ALA A 33 8.55 9.35 18.61
N GLU A 34 9.40 9.50 17.60
CA GLU A 34 9.14 10.39 16.47
C GLU A 34 7.98 9.87 15.62
N ASN A 35 8.03 8.59 15.26
CA ASN A 35 7.00 7.96 14.43
C ASN A 35 5.68 7.82 15.20
N GLN A 36 5.71 7.58 16.51
CA GLN A 36 4.50 7.64 17.35
C GLN A 36 3.88 9.05 17.32
N ALA A 37 4.69 10.10 17.48
CA ALA A 37 4.21 11.48 17.41
C ALA A 37 3.59 11.80 16.04
N LYS A 38 4.21 11.35 14.94
CA LYS A 38 3.68 11.50 13.58
C LYS A 38 2.35 10.73 13.40
N LEU A 39 2.28 9.47 13.81
CA LEU A 39 1.06 8.66 13.64
C LEU A 39 -0.09 9.15 14.53
N SER A 40 0.20 9.71 15.71
CA SER A 40 -0.82 10.23 16.64
C SER A 40 -1.70 11.35 16.06
N LYS A 41 -1.27 11.98 14.95
CA LYS A 41 -2.04 12.99 14.24
C LYS A 41 -3.16 12.41 13.38
N ILE A 42 -3.08 11.13 13.03
CA ILE A 42 -4.13 10.40 12.33
C ILE A 42 -5.11 9.86 13.37
N ARG A 43 -6.36 10.31 13.31
CA ARG A 43 -7.41 9.96 14.28
C ARG A 43 -8.44 8.99 13.71
N ASN A 44 -8.50 8.83 12.39
CA ASN A 44 -9.41 7.88 11.77
C ASN A 44 -9.09 6.43 12.21
N GLU A 45 -10.00 5.81 12.97
CA GLU A 45 -9.78 4.47 13.54
C GLU A 45 -9.63 3.39 12.48
N GLU A 46 -10.39 3.45 11.38
CA GLU A 46 -10.26 2.49 10.28
C GLU A 46 -8.86 2.56 9.66
N ALA A 47 -8.32 3.76 9.45
CA ALA A 47 -6.96 3.96 8.95
C ALA A 47 -5.90 3.43 9.93
N LEU A 48 -6.05 3.69 11.22
CA LEU A 48 -5.14 3.16 12.25
C LEU A 48 -5.18 1.63 12.29
N LEU A 49 -6.36 1.02 12.21
CA LEU A 49 -6.50 -0.44 12.13
C LEU A 49 -5.83 -1.00 10.87
N LYS A 50 -5.95 -0.34 9.71
CA LYS A 50 -5.26 -0.76 8.48
C LYS A 50 -3.74 -0.72 8.64
N VAL A 51 -3.19 0.34 9.22
CA VAL A 51 -1.75 0.46 9.49
C VAL A 51 -1.28 -0.60 10.49
N ALA A 52 -2.01 -0.79 11.60
CA ALA A 52 -1.66 -1.80 12.61
C ALA A 52 -1.64 -3.22 12.05
N ASN A 53 -2.66 -3.58 11.27
CA ASN A 53 -2.73 -4.89 10.64
C ASN A 53 -1.63 -5.11 9.60
N ALA A 54 -1.25 -4.06 8.85
CA ALA A 54 -0.11 -4.14 7.94
C ALA A 54 1.21 -4.39 8.69
N ILE A 55 1.43 -3.68 9.80
CA ILE A 55 2.61 -3.89 10.67
C ILE A 55 2.63 -5.32 11.21
N ALA A 56 1.50 -5.80 11.75
CA ALA A 56 1.38 -7.14 12.33
C ALA A 56 1.58 -8.26 11.29
N MET A 57 1.03 -8.09 10.09
CA MET A 57 1.22 -9.00 8.96
C MET A 57 2.68 -9.00 8.50
N CYS A 58 3.23 -7.85 8.12
CA CYS A 58 4.53 -7.77 7.45
C CYS A 58 5.74 -7.91 8.40
N ARG A 59 5.56 -7.67 9.70
CA ARG A 59 6.57 -7.74 10.78
C ARG A 59 7.89 -7.02 10.44
N PRO A 60 7.84 -5.70 10.17
CA PRO A 60 9.02 -4.94 9.80
C PRO A 60 10.04 -4.83 10.94
N GLY A 61 11.30 -4.57 10.59
CA GLY A 61 12.35 -4.29 11.57
C GLY A 61 12.28 -2.87 12.14
N LYS A 62 11.86 -1.90 11.32
CA LYS A 62 11.59 -0.51 11.71
C LYS A 62 10.38 0.02 10.96
N ILE A 63 9.75 1.06 11.47
CA ILE A 63 8.58 1.71 10.85
C ILE A 63 8.86 3.19 10.71
N MET A 64 8.60 3.75 9.53
CA MET A 64 8.69 5.18 9.27
C MET A 64 7.34 5.71 8.78
N ILE A 65 6.82 6.72 9.47
CA ILE A 65 5.66 7.50 9.03
C ILE A 65 6.17 8.65 8.17
N HIS A 66 5.80 8.64 6.90
CA HIS A 66 6.20 9.64 5.92
C HIS A 66 5.17 10.77 5.87
N THR A 67 5.52 11.93 6.39
CA THR A 67 4.63 13.11 6.48
C THR A 67 4.62 13.96 5.20
N GLY A 68 5.48 13.65 4.23
CA GLY A 68 5.67 14.48 3.04
C GLY A 68 6.58 15.68 3.30
N SER A 69 7.17 15.77 4.50
CA SER A 69 8.14 16.82 4.81
C SER A 69 9.42 16.67 3.97
N PRO A 70 10.16 17.76 3.71
CA PRO A 70 11.45 17.68 3.02
C PRO A 70 12.42 16.71 3.70
N ALA A 71 12.42 16.66 5.04
CA ALA A 71 13.28 15.76 5.80
C ALA A 71 12.94 14.28 5.56
N ASP A 72 11.65 13.93 5.48
CA ASP A 72 11.23 12.56 5.19
C ASP A 72 11.57 12.17 3.73
N GLN A 73 11.36 13.09 2.78
CA GLN A 73 11.71 12.89 1.37
C GLN A 73 13.22 12.68 1.19
N ASP A 74 14.04 13.50 1.85
CA ASP A 74 15.50 13.40 1.79
C ASP A 74 15.99 12.11 2.47
N PHE A 75 15.35 11.69 3.56
CA PHE A 75 15.64 10.39 4.17
C PHE A 75 15.38 9.25 3.19
N VAL A 76 14.22 9.22 2.52
CA VAL A 76 13.88 8.16 1.55
C VAL A 76 14.89 8.14 0.41
N ARG A 77 15.23 9.30 -0.17
CA ARG A 77 16.22 9.40 -1.26
C ARG A 77 17.58 8.87 -0.83
N LYS A 78 18.10 9.36 0.31
CA LYS A 78 19.40 8.92 0.83
C LYS A 78 19.39 7.43 1.13
N HIS A 79 18.33 6.93 1.76
CA HIS A 79 18.22 5.51 2.08
C HIS A 79 18.11 4.63 0.83
N SER A 80 17.48 5.13 -0.24
CA SER A 80 17.41 4.44 -1.53
C SER A 80 18.81 4.19 -2.11
N LEU A 81 19.70 5.19 -2.01
CA LEU A 81 21.10 5.08 -2.41
C LEU A 81 21.89 4.14 -1.47
N GLU A 82 21.71 4.27 -0.15
CA GLU A 82 22.42 3.45 0.84
C GLU A 82 22.09 1.96 0.70
N LYS A 83 20.81 1.62 0.47
CA LYS A 83 20.38 0.22 0.32
C LYS A 83 20.54 -0.31 -1.11
N GLY A 84 20.95 0.53 -2.05
CA GLY A 84 21.21 0.18 -3.44
C GLY A 84 19.97 -0.07 -4.29
N GLU A 85 18.79 0.43 -3.88
CA GLU A 85 17.60 0.38 -4.74
C GLU A 85 17.65 1.45 -5.83
N GLU A 86 18.35 2.56 -5.58
CA GLU A 86 18.68 3.58 -6.59
C GLU A 86 20.19 3.82 -6.64
N ALA A 87 20.66 4.33 -7.78
CA ALA A 87 22.03 4.80 -7.98
C ALA A 87 22.05 6.25 -8.48
N PRO A 88 23.06 7.06 -8.13
CA PRO A 88 23.15 8.43 -8.59
C PRO A 88 23.45 8.49 -10.10
N LEU A 89 22.93 9.53 -10.76
CA LEU A 89 23.32 9.90 -12.12
C LEU A 89 24.24 11.12 -12.10
N PRO A 90 24.98 11.40 -13.19
CA PRO A 90 25.80 12.62 -13.30
C PRO A 90 25.01 13.94 -13.28
N ILE A 91 23.68 13.87 -13.37
CA ILE A 91 22.79 15.04 -13.30
C ILE A 91 22.35 15.22 -11.86
N ASP A 92 22.60 16.40 -11.30
CA ASP A 92 22.30 16.68 -9.90
C ASP A 92 20.82 16.44 -9.56
N GLY A 93 20.57 15.86 -8.40
CA GLY A 93 19.24 15.46 -7.94
C GLY A 93 18.58 14.30 -8.70
N HIS A 94 19.25 13.66 -9.67
CA HIS A 94 18.69 12.54 -10.44
C HIS A 94 19.31 11.20 -10.05
N THR A 95 18.47 10.17 -10.04
CA THR A 95 18.84 8.79 -9.76
C THR A 95 18.31 7.85 -10.83
N VAL A 96 18.80 6.61 -10.82
CA VAL A 96 18.33 5.52 -11.66
C VAL A 96 17.96 4.32 -10.79
N HIS A 97 16.87 3.65 -11.14
CA HIS A 97 16.43 2.38 -10.56
C HIS A 97 16.37 1.34 -11.68
N PHE A 98 16.91 0.15 -11.45
CA PHE A 98 16.82 -0.98 -12.37
C PHE A 98 16.01 -2.10 -11.74
N ASP A 99 14.87 -2.40 -12.35
CA ASP A 99 14.10 -3.58 -11.99
C ASP A 99 14.82 -4.88 -12.40
N LEU A 100 14.40 -6.00 -11.82
CA LEU A 100 14.85 -7.32 -12.25
C LEU A 100 14.45 -7.56 -13.72
N PRO A 101 15.24 -8.31 -14.53
CA PRO A 101 14.87 -8.62 -15.92
C PRO A 101 13.51 -9.32 -16.07
N GLN A 102 13.05 -10.03 -15.04
CA GLN A 102 11.77 -10.72 -15.00
C GLN A 102 10.59 -9.81 -14.61
N ASP A 103 10.86 -8.60 -14.12
CA ASP A 103 9.88 -7.61 -13.66
C ASP A 103 10.07 -6.27 -14.40
N GLN A 104 10.08 -6.30 -15.74
CA GLN A 104 10.30 -5.10 -16.58
C GLN A 104 8.99 -4.46 -17.07
N ALA A 105 7.86 -5.01 -16.66
CA ALA A 105 6.55 -4.60 -17.15
C ALA A 105 5.45 -5.02 -16.18
N ARG A 106 4.22 -4.64 -16.51
CA ARG A 106 3.05 -5.13 -15.77
C ARG A 106 2.98 -6.66 -15.83
N LEU A 107 2.96 -7.31 -14.67
CA LEU A 107 2.85 -8.75 -14.53
C LEU A 107 1.40 -9.22 -14.71
N VAL A 108 0.92 -9.19 -15.96
CA VAL A 108 -0.49 -9.47 -16.33
C VAL A 108 -0.95 -10.84 -15.80
N ASN A 109 -0.05 -11.82 -15.78
CA ASN A 109 -0.39 -13.16 -15.34
C ASN A 109 -0.55 -13.32 -13.83
N GLN A 110 -0.02 -12.37 -13.06
CA GLN A 110 0.00 -12.36 -11.60
C GLN A 110 -0.89 -11.26 -11.01
N THR A 111 -1.64 -10.55 -11.86
CA THR A 111 -2.55 -9.48 -11.46
C THR A 111 -3.98 -10.02 -11.36
N PHE A 112 -4.59 -9.97 -10.18
CA PHE A 112 -5.91 -10.56 -9.91
C PHE A 112 -6.84 -9.60 -9.18
N TYR A 113 -8.12 -9.69 -9.51
CA TYR A 113 -9.20 -9.20 -8.66
C TYR A 113 -9.57 -10.28 -7.65
N ILE A 114 -9.54 -9.93 -6.37
CA ILE A 114 -10.02 -10.81 -5.31
C ILE A 114 -11.55 -10.73 -5.30
N VAL A 115 -12.22 -11.86 -5.46
CA VAL A 115 -13.68 -11.91 -5.61
C VAL A 115 -14.35 -12.70 -4.50
N ASN A 116 -15.50 -12.19 -4.05
CA ASN A 116 -16.43 -12.96 -3.24
C ASN A 116 -17.21 -13.97 -4.09
N LYS A 117 -17.87 -14.94 -3.42
CA LYS A 117 -18.81 -15.85 -4.08
C LYS A 117 -19.87 -15.01 -4.82
N ASP A 118 -20.12 -15.36 -6.08
CA ASP A 118 -21.10 -14.72 -6.98
C ASP A 118 -20.80 -13.24 -7.38
N GLU A 119 -19.61 -12.73 -7.06
CA GLU A 119 -19.19 -11.40 -7.52
C GLU A 119 -18.88 -11.42 -9.02
N LYS A 120 -19.51 -10.50 -9.77
CA LYS A 120 -19.27 -10.33 -11.20
C LYS A 120 -18.11 -9.36 -11.41
N ILE A 121 -17.19 -9.75 -12.29
CA ILE A 121 -16.10 -8.90 -12.78
C ILE A 121 -16.10 -8.90 -14.31
N SER A 122 -15.34 -7.98 -14.91
CA SER A 122 -15.10 -7.98 -16.36
C SER A 122 -14.50 -9.31 -16.83
N SER A 123 -14.91 -9.79 -18.01
CA SER A 123 -14.31 -10.97 -18.66
C SER A 123 -12.84 -10.77 -19.02
N LEU A 124 -12.37 -9.52 -19.10
CA LEU A 124 -10.98 -9.17 -19.37
C LEU A 124 -10.08 -9.20 -18.13
N ALA A 125 -10.67 -9.40 -16.95
CA ALA A 125 -10.00 -9.39 -15.67
C ALA A 125 -9.81 -10.81 -15.14
N LYS A 126 -8.62 -11.11 -14.61
CA LYS A 126 -8.39 -12.36 -13.88
C LYS A 126 -9.02 -12.25 -12.49
N ARG A 127 -9.80 -13.26 -12.10
CA ARG A 127 -10.33 -13.40 -10.75
C ARG A 127 -9.56 -14.46 -9.97
N GLU A 128 -9.48 -14.26 -8.66
CA GLU A 128 -9.08 -15.30 -7.72
C GLU A 128 -10.05 -15.32 -6.53
N PRO A 129 -10.54 -16.50 -6.11
CA PRO A 129 -11.42 -16.60 -4.95
C PRO A 129 -10.79 -16.02 -3.69
N ARG A 130 -11.57 -15.28 -2.90
CA ARG A 130 -11.11 -14.66 -1.65
C ARG A 130 -10.37 -15.60 -0.70
N SER A 131 -10.83 -16.85 -0.56
CA SER A 131 -10.16 -17.85 0.28
C SER A 131 -8.77 -18.22 -0.21
N GLU A 132 -8.57 -18.31 -1.52
CA GLU A 132 -7.27 -18.62 -2.14
C GLU A 132 -6.31 -17.43 -1.97
N SER A 133 -6.78 -16.22 -2.28
CA SER A 133 -5.97 -15.00 -2.10
C SER A 133 -5.62 -14.76 -0.63
N HIS A 134 -6.55 -15.03 0.30
CA HIS A 134 -6.29 -14.97 1.74
C HIS A 134 -5.16 -15.92 2.14
N ALA A 135 -5.24 -17.20 1.74
CA ALA A 135 -4.20 -18.18 2.04
C ALA A 135 -2.85 -17.79 1.42
N TYR A 136 -2.86 -17.23 0.21
CA TYR A 136 -1.65 -16.76 -0.47
C TYR A 136 -1.00 -15.59 0.27
N ILE A 137 -1.78 -14.55 0.59
CA ILE A 137 -1.32 -13.37 1.32
C ILE A 137 -0.82 -13.77 2.71
N GLN A 138 -1.55 -14.63 3.43
CA GLN A 138 -1.12 -15.15 4.73
C GLN A 138 0.23 -15.86 4.64
N LYS A 139 0.42 -16.72 3.62
CA LYS A 139 1.67 -17.44 3.43
C LYS A 139 2.85 -16.53 3.08
N HIS A 140 2.65 -15.57 2.18
CA HIS A 140 3.74 -14.85 1.54
C HIS A 140 4.02 -13.46 2.14
N MET A 141 3.01 -12.77 2.66
CA MET A 141 3.20 -11.45 3.27
C MET A 141 3.53 -11.52 4.76
N THR A 142 3.24 -12.64 5.43
CA THR A 142 3.57 -12.80 6.86
C THR A 142 5.08 -12.72 7.09
N GLY A 143 5.54 -11.64 7.73
CA GLY A 143 6.95 -11.42 8.01
C GLY A 143 7.80 -11.03 6.80
N ILE A 144 7.21 -10.65 5.66
CA ILE A 144 7.95 -10.32 4.44
C ILE A 144 8.87 -9.09 4.59
N MET A 145 8.67 -8.25 5.61
CA MET A 145 9.47 -7.06 5.87
C MET A 145 10.46 -7.22 7.03
N ARG A 146 10.69 -8.44 7.54
CA ARG A 146 11.67 -8.66 8.62
C ARG A 146 13.04 -8.09 8.22
N GLY A 147 13.61 -7.27 9.11
CA GLY A 147 14.89 -6.60 8.88
C GLY A 147 14.82 -5.37 7.95
N LYS A 148 13.63 -5.03 7.42
CA LYS A 148 13.41 -3.85 6.57
C LYS A 148 12.72 -2.72 7.33
N ILE A 149 12.80 -1.52 6.75
CA ILE A 149 11.94 -0.39 7.12
C ILE A 149 10.60 -0.57 6.38
N MET A 150 9.49 -0.52 7.11
CA MET A 150 8.17 -0.29 6.53
C MET A 150 7.90 1.21 6.50
N PHE A 151 7.72 1.76 5.31
CA PHE A 151 7.27 3.13 5.12
C PHE A 151 5.73 3.15 5.07
N VAL A 152 5.13 4.12 5.74
CA VAL A 152 3.69 4.39 5.75
C VAL A 152 3.46 5.84 5.38
N GLY A 153 2.74 6.10 4.30
CA GLY A 153 2.44 7.43 3.80
C GLY A 153 0.96 7.61 3.50
N PHE A 154 0.53 8.86 3.50
CA PHE A 154 -0.87 9.25 3.31
C PHE A 154 -0.92 10.21 2.13
N TYR A 155 -1.71 9.89 1.11
CA TYR A 155 -1.69 10.59 -0.17
C TYR A 155 -3.09 10.91 -0.68
N ALA A 156 -3.22 12.00 -1.41
CA ALA A 156 -4.43 12.39 -2.12
C ALA A 156 -4.32 12.08 -3.62
N ARG A 157 -5.29 11.34 -4.16
CA ARG A 157 -5.44 11.12 -5.60
C ARG A 157 -6.20 12.25 -6.26
N GLY A 158 -5.53 13.40 -6.38
CA GLY A 158 -6.08 14.65 -6.91
C GLY A 158 -5.64 15.84 -6.08
N PRO A 159 -6.07 17.07 -6.41
CA PRO A 159 -5.91 18.21 -5.50
C PRO A 159 -6.67 17.95 -4.19
N ILE A 160 -6.08 18.33 -3.06
CA ILE A 160 -6.72 18.24 -1.74
C ILE A 160 -8.01 19.08 -1.75
N GLY A 161 -9.09 18.55 -1.16
CA GLY A 161 -10.41 19.20 -1.12
C GLY A 161 -11.23 19.03 -2.39
N ALA A 162 -10.65 18.54 -3.49
CA ALA A 162 -11.39 18.35 -4.74
C ALA A 162 -12.45 17.25 -4.58
N ARG A 163 -13.67 17.48 -5.11
CA ARG A 163 -14.80 16.55 -5.02
C ARG A 163 -14.43 15.10 -5.42
N ALA A 164 -13.67 14.94 -6.49
CA ALA A 164 -13.27 13.64 -7.02
C ALA A 164 -12.02 13.04 -6.36
N ALA A 165 -11.28 13.80 -5.55
CA ALA A 165 -10.07 13.30 -4.89
C ALA A 165 -10.44 12.27 -3.82
N ILE A 166 -9.68 11.17 -3.80
CA ILE A 166 -9.84 10.08 -2.82
C ILE A 166 -8.51 9.92 -2.08
N PRO A 167 -8.50 10.03 -0.74
CA PRO A 167 -7.30 9.77 0.04
C PRO A 167 -6.91 8.29 0.01
N ALA A 168 -5.63 7.99 0.18
CA ALA A 168 -5.11 6.65 0.20
C ALA A 168 -3.94 6.52 1.19
N ILE A 169 -3.79 5.34 1.77
CA ILE A 169 -2.62 4.93 2.55
C ILE A 169 -1.72 4.10 1.63
N GLU A 170 -0.45 4.45 1.52
CA GLU A 170 0.58 3.65 0.85
C GLU A 170 1.49 3.05 1.91
N ILE A 171 1.69 1.73 1.87
CA ILE A 171 2.57 0.99 2.77
C ILE A 171 3.52 0.17 1.93
N SER A 172 4.83 0.35 2.13
CA SER A 172 5.84 -0.32 1.30
C SER A 172 7.14 -0.56 2.07
N SER A 173 7.90 -1.58 1.67
CA SER A 173 9.32 -1.73 2.07
C SER A 173 10.31 -1.13 1.07
N SER A 174 9.83 -0.70 -0.10
CA SER A 174 10.64 -0.16 -1.21
C SER A 174 10.74 1.36 -1.09
N THR A 175 11.96 1.88 -1.14
CA THR A 175 12.24 3.31 -1.20
C THR A 175 11.93 3.86 -2.59
N TYR A 176 12.11 3.07 -3.66
CA TYR A 176 11.68 3.45 -5.01
C TYR A 176 10.18 3.78 -5.07
N VAL A 177 9.34 2.97 -4.41
CA VAL A 177 7.90 3.20 -4.35
C VAL A 177 7.59 4.52 -3.64
N PHE A 178 8.20 4.80 -2.49
CA PHE A 178 7.96 6.05 -1.75
C PHE A 178 8.53 7.28 -2.46
N HIS A 179 9.73 7.16 -3.03
CA HIS A 179 10.32 8.23 -3.83
C HIS A 179 9.43 8.56 -5.03
N SER A 180 8.96 7.55 -5.76
CA SER A 180 8.02 7.72 -6.87
C SER A 180 6.65 8.24 -6.42
N ALA A 181 6.16 7.83 -5.24
CA ALA A 181 4.90 8.31 -4.70
C ALA A 181 4.93 9.82 -4.45
N GLU A 182 6.01 10.34 -3.86
CA GLU A 182 6.19 11.78 -3.61
C GLU A 182 6.32 12.60 -4.90
N LEU A 183 6.85 12.02 -5.99
CA LEU A 183 6.90 12.67 -7.29
C LEU A 183 5.53 12.71 -7.99
N LEU A 184 4.70 11.68 -7.81
CA LEU A 184 3.50 11.47 -8.62
C LEU A 184 2.20 11.84 -7.89
N TYR A 185 2.20 11.86 -6.57
CA TYR A 185 1.02 12.05 -5.73
C TYR A 185 1.28 13.13 -4.67
N ARG A 186 0.19 13.76 -4.23
CA ARG A 186 0.28 14.76 -3.16
C ARG A 186 0.22 14.03 -1.83
N ASN A 187 1.27 14.11 -1.04
CA ASN A 187 1.19 13.70 0.36
C ASN A 187 0.13 14.58 1.06
N CYS A 188 -0.76 13.96 1.83
CA CYS A 188 -1.82 14.63 2.56
C CYS A 188 -1.86 14.20 4.03
N TRP A 189 -0.74 13.76 4.62
CA TRP A 189 -0.68 13.36 6.03
C TRP A 189 -1.36 14.36 6.98
N ALA A 190 -1.14 15.66 6.79
CA ALA A 190 -1.74 16.70 7.62
C ALA A 190 -3.27 16.84 7.43
N ASP A 191 -3.78 16.56 6.23
CA ASP A 191 -5.17 16.73 5.84
C ASP A 191 -5.95 15.39 5.77
N PHE A 192 -5.29 14.27 6.07
CA PHE A 192 -5.80 12.93 5.75
C PHE A 192 -7.16 12.68 6.39
N ASP A 193 -7.30 12.89 7.69
CA ASP A 193 -8.57 12.72 8.40
C ASP A 193 -9.70 13.58 7.80
N ALA A 194 -9.38 14.83 7.44
CA ALA A 194 -10.35 15.76 6.86
C ALA A 194 -10.78 15.29 5.46
N GLU A 195 -9.84 14.81 4.64
CA GLU A 195 -10.13 14.25 3.32
C GLU A 195 -10.92 12.94 3.40
N VAL A 196 -10.65 12.09 4.40
CA VAL A 196 -11.44 10.87 4.66
C VAL A 196 -12.87 11.27 5.03
N ALA A 197 -13.04 12.21 5.96
CA ALA A 197 -14.36 12.69 6.37
C ALA A 197 -15.12 13.34 5.21
N ARG A 198 -14.45 14.15 4.38
CA ARG A 198 -15.03 14.78 3.19
C ARG A 198 -15.48 13.75 2.15
N ARG A 199 -14.64 12.74 1.88
CA ARG A 199 -14.87 11.79 0.80
C ARG A 199 -15.76 10.61 1.20
N GLY A 200 -15.74 10.24 2.47
CA GLY A 200 -16.42 9.07 3.04
C GLY A 200 -15.75 7.73 2.74
N VAL A 201 -14.59 7.74 2.09
CA VAL A 201 -13.83 6.54 1.72
C VAL A 201 -12.35 6.87 1.52
N PHE A 202 -11.48 5.91 1.81
CA PHE A 202 -10.07 5.92 1.44
C PHE A 202 -9.65 4.54 0.92
N PHE A 203 -8.52 4.49 0.22
CA PHE A 203 -7.95 3.23 -0.26
C PHE A 203 -6.71 2.83 0.54
N THR A 204 -6.49 1.54 0.70
CA THR A 204 -5.29 1.02 1.37
C THR A 204 -4.43 0.25 0.38
N ASN A 205 -3.12 0.44 0.42
CA ASN A 205 -2.17 -0.24 -0.46
C ASN A 205 -1.05 -0.83 0.39
N VAL A 206 -0.82 -2.14 0.28
CA VAL A 206 0.26 -2.83 1.00
C VAL A 206 1.17 -3.51 0.01
N HIS A 207 2.40 -3.05 -0.07
CA HIS A 207 3.41 -3.54 -0.98
C HIS A 207 4.66 -4.03 -0.21
N SER A 208 5.34 -5.06 -0.71
CA SER A 208 6.71 -5.38 -0.29
C SER A 208 7.51 -5.89 -1.47
N GLU A 209 8.71 -5.35 -1.67
CA GLU A 209 9.66 -5.86 -2.68
C GLU A 209 10.13 -7.31 -2.35
N GLY A 210 9.86 -7.81 -1.13
CA GLY A 210 10.34 -9.10 -0.67
C GLY A 210 11.87 -9.15 -0.69
N PRO A 211 12.51 -10.30 -0.86
CA PRO A 211 13.98 -10.36 -0.99
C PRO A 211 14.54 -9.69 -2.25
N ASN A 212 13.68 -9.31 -3.21
CA ASN A 212 14.03 -8.77 -4.54
C ASN A 212 15.04 -9.64 -5.30
N ARG A 213 14.67 -10.91 -5.56
CA ARG A 213 15.51 -11.86 -6.29
C ARG A 213 14.73 -12.51 -7.45
N PRO A 214 15.39 -12.85 -8.57
CA PRO A 214 14.74 -13.47 -9.73
C PRO A 214 13.89 -14.71 -9.40
N GLU A 215 14.33 -15.54 -8.46
CA GLU A 215 13.62 -16.76 -8.05
C GLU A 215 12.30 -16.49 -7.30
N ASP A 216 12.11 -15.28 -6.76
CA ASP A 216 10.90 -14.89 -6.05
C ASP A 216 9.84 -14.29 -6.99
N VAL A 217 10.25 -13.74 -8.15
CA VAL A 217 9.34 -13.09 -9.12
C VAL A 217 8.21 -14.02 -9.60
N PRO A 218 8.39 -15.34 -9.81
CA PRO A 218 7.27 -16.25 -10.10
C PRO A 218 6.17 -16.26 -9.03
N ASN A 219 6.53 -15.95 -7.77
CA ASN A 219 5.60 -15.81 -6.65
C ASN A 219 4.98 -14.41 -6.55
N ALA A 220 5.34 -13.47 -7.42
CA ALA A 220 4.74 -12.15 -7.40
C ALA A 220 3.21 -12.23 -7.57
N ARG A 221 2.51 -11.34 -6.86
CA ARG A 221 1.07 -11.16 -6.97
C ARG A 221 0.72 -9.69 -6.83
N ILE A 222 -0.20 -9.24 -7.66
CA ILE A 222 -0.80 -7.91 -7.62
C ILE A 222 -2.30 -8.09 -7.44
N TYR A 223 -2.76 -7.99 -6.20
CA TYR A 223 -4.14 -8.21 -5.82
C TYR A 223 -4.90 -6.90 -5.67
N MET A 224 -6.14 -6.89 -6.17
CA MET A 224 -7.11 -5.82 -5.96
C MET A 224 -8.33 -6.41 -5.26
N ASP A 225 -8.44 -6.16 -3.96
CA ASP A 225 -9.64 -6.44 -3.19
C ASP A 225 -10.63 -5.31 -3.34
N ARG A 226 -11.58 -5.46 -4.28
CA ARG A 226 -12.59 -4.43 -4.57
C ARG A 226 -13.55 -4.21 -3.40
N SER A 227 -13.87 -5.28 -2.67
CA SER A 227 -14.84 -5.22 -1.59
C SER A 227 -14.31 -4.42 -0.41
N TRP A 228 -13.05 -4.64 -0.04
CA TRP A 228 -12.37 -3.92 1.05
C TRP A 228 -11.48 -2.77 0.60
N GLN A 229 -11.47 -2.47 -0.71
CA GLN A 229 -10.70 -1.40 -1.35
C GLN A 229 -9.23 -1.37 -0.89
N THR A 230 -8.65 -2.56 -0.79
CA THR A 230 -7.27 -2.80 -0.38
C THR A 230 -6.52 -3.47 -1.52
N THR A 231 -5.36 -2.95 -1.88
CA THR A 231 -4.45 -3.60 -2.81
C THR A 231 -3.30 -4.27 -2.06
N TYR A 232 -2.85 -5.41 -2.58
CA TYR A 232 -1.66 -6.10 -2.09
C TYR A 232 -0.70 -6.34 -3.24
N SER A 233 0.58 -6.08 -3.04
CA SER A 233 1.61 -6.43 -4.02
C SER A 233 2.86 -6.96 -3.34
N MET A 234 3.50 -7.97 -3.94
CA MET A 234 4.64 -8.65 -3.34
C MET A 234 5.60 -9.20 -4.39
N PHE A 235 6.89 -9.24 -4.05
CA PHE A 235 7.99 -9.80 -4.85
C PHE A 235 8.20 -9.13 -6.23
N CYS A 236 7.87 -7.85 -6.34
CA CYS A 236 8.09 -7.04 -7.52
C CYS A 236 8.50 -5.61 -7.11
N THR A 237 9.10 -4.87 -8.02
CA THR A 237 9.57 -3.48 -7.85
C THR A 237 9.00 -2.56 -8.93
N TYR A 238 8.61 -3.11 -10.09
CA TYR A 238 8.26 -2.32 -11.26
C TYR A 238 6.99 -1.48 -11.07
N ALA A 239 7.12 -0.18 -11.36
CA ALA A 239 6.09 0.86 -11.28
C ALA A 239 4.63 0.38 -11.25
N GLY A 240 4.13 -0.20 -12.35
CA GLY A 240 2.72 -0.57 -12.48
C GLY A 240 2.24 -1.68 -11.55
N ASN A 241 3.17 -2.47 -11.00
CA ASN A 241 2.96 -3.56 -10.06
C ASN A 241 3.02 -3.07 -8.60
N THR A 242 3.75 -1.99 -8.33
CA THR A 242 4.10 -1.54 -6.98
C THR A 242 3.48 -0.21 -6.57
N LEU A 243 3.34 0.75 -7.50
CA LEU A 243 2.63 2.01 -7.28
C LEU A 243 1.12 1.81 -7.42
N LEU A 244 0.52 1.16 -6.42
CA LEU A 244 -0.87 0.71 -6.47
C LEU A 244 -1.89 1.86 -6.50
N MET A 245 -1.47 3.06 -6.05
CA MET A 245 -2.18 4.34 -6.26
C MET A 245 -2.44 4.70 -7.74
N LYS A 246 -1.74 4.03 -8.67
CA LYS A 246 -1.93 4.20 -10.11
C LYS A 246 -3.13 3.41 -10.59
N LYS A 247 -2.92 2.18 -11.10
CA LYS A 247 -3.96 1.41 -11.79
C LYS A 247 -4.89 0.66 -10.82
N GLY A 248 -4.38 0.18 -9.67
CA GLY A 248 -5.20 -0.48 -8.65
C GLY A 248 -6.29 0.47 -8.13
N ASN A 249 -5.87 1.62 -7.62
CA ASN A 249 -6.80 2.62 -7.08
C ASN A 249 -7.64 3.32 -8.15
N HIS A 250 -7.22 3.35 -9.42
CA HIS A 250 -8.09 3.80 -10.49
C HIS A 250 -9.32 2.88 -10.64
N ARG A 251 -9.14 1.56 -10.52
CA ARG A 251 -10.25 0.60 -10.57
C ARG A 251 -11.19 0.77 -9.38
N PHE A 252 -10.66 0.94 -8.16
CA PHE A 252 -11.49 1.22 -6.98
C PHE A 252 -12.24 2.54 -7.09
N ALA A 253 -11.64 3.57 -7.68
CA ALA A 253 -12.33 4.83 -7.94
C ALA A 253 -13.47 4.66 -8.96
N SER A 254 -13.27 3.88 -10.02
CA SER A 254 -14.33 3.52 -10.97
C SER A 254 -15.47 2.77 -10.27
N ASP A 255 -15.15 1.78 -9.43
CA ASP A 255 -16.16 1.05 -8.65
C ASP A 255 -16.93 1.97 -7.71
N THR A 256 -16.23 2.85 -6.99
CA THR A 256 -16.87 3.82 -6.08
C THR A 256 -17.80 4.76 -6.85
N ALA A 257 -17.39 5.23 -8.03
CA ALA A 257 -18.24 6.07 -8.86
C ALA A 257 -19.50 5.32 -9.29
N ILE A 258 -19.36 4.11 -9.83
CA ILE A 258 -20.46 3.32 -10.39
C ILE A 258 -21.45 2.85 -9.33
N TYR A 259 -20.98 2.42 -8.16
CA TYR A 259 -21.83 1.73 -7.18
C TYR A 259 -22.30 2.61 -6.01
N ASN A 260 -21.67 3.78 -5.76
CA ASN A 260 -22.05 4.67 -4.66
C ASN A 260 -22.56 6.04 -5.13
N HIS A 261 -22.41 6.41 -6.40
CA HIS A 261 -22.75 7.75 -6.90
C HIS A 261 -23.61 7.73 -8.17
N PHE A 262 -23.84 6.56 -8.76
CA PHE A 262 -24.82 6.29 -9.81
C PHE A 262 -25.73 5.16 -9.35
#